data_AF-A0A175RNJ8-F1
#
_entry.id   AF-A0A175RNJ8-F1
#
_cell.length_a   1.000
_cell.length_b   1.000
_cell.length_c   1.000
_cell.angle_alpha   90.00
_cell.angle_beta   90.00
_cell.angle_gamma   90.00
#
_symmetry.space_group_name_H-M   'P 1'
#
loop_
_entity.id
_entity.type
_entity.pdbx_description
1 polymer ?
#
loop_
_entity_poly.entity_id
_entity_poly.type
_entity_poly.pdbx_seq_one_letter_code
_entity_poly.pdbx_strand_id
1 'polypeptide(L)'
;MAISDGSGKIADRRNAFVAQTARRPARRWTCAPPPAKTPGMIALPTLPVSAVLPDVSRALAAHGSAVLVAPPGAGKTTLVPLHLLNDLPEGRILLVEPRRIAARAAA
;
A
#
# COMPACT_ATOMS: atom_id res chain seq x y z
N MET A 1 34.73 -35.16 16.83
CA MET A 1 34.30 -34.34 17.98
C MET A 1 34.80 -32.92 17.71
N ALA A 2 33.87 -32.02 17.39
CA ALA A 2 33.82 -30.55 17.59
C ALA A 2 35.10 -29.81 18.04
N ILE A 3 35.47 -28.59 17.62
CA ILE A 3 34.84 -27.48 16.87
C ILE A 3 35.98 -26.55 16.40
N SER A 4 35.86 -26.00 15.20
CA SER A 4 36.73 -24.96 14.63
C SER A 4 36.41 -23.58 15.22
N ASP A 5 37.44 -22.84 15.60
CA ASP A 5 37.34 -21.48 16.12
C ASP A 5 36.98 -20.46 15.03
N GLY A 6 35.95 -19.68 15.32
CA GLY A 6 35.37 -18.67 14.45
C GLY A 6 36.22 -17.41 14.34
N SER A 7 36.89 -17.26 13.21
CA SER A 7 37.28 -15.94 12.67
C SER A 7 36.17 -15.45 11.74
N GLY A 8 35.60 -14.27 11.99
CA GLY A 8 34.73 -13.67 10.98
C GLY A 8 33.86 -12.51 11.42
N LYS A 9 34.44 -11.32 11.41
CA LYS A 9 33.84 -10.08 10.88
C LYS A 9 32.45 -9.70 11.40
N ILE A 10 32.45 -8.82 12.40
CA ILE A 10 31.36 -7.90 12.71
C ILE A 10 31.27 -6.92 11.52
N ALA A 11 30.41 -7.24 10.56
CA ALA A 11 30.06 -6.38 9.44
C ALA A 11 28.63 -5.85 9.64
N ASP A 12 28.56 -4.59 10.06
CA ASP A 12 27.60 -3.56 9.68
C ASP A 12 26.19 -4.02 9.27
N ARG A 13 25.26 -4.03 10.23
CA ARG A 13 23.80 -4.22 10.04
C ARG A 13 23.13 -2.97 9.45
N ARG A 14 23.68 -2.38 8.40
CA ARG A 14 22.97 -1.37 7.60
C ARG A 14 22.22 -2.06 6.47
N ASN A 15 21.00 -2.46 6.81
CA ASN A 15 19.82 -2.56 5.93
C ASN A 15 20.11 -2.82 4.44
N ALA A 16 20.79 -3.93 4.15
CA ALA A 16 20.94 -4.47 2.81
C ALA A 16 19.71 -5.32 2.49
N PHE A 17 18.55 -4.69 2.29
CA PHE A 17 17.47 -5.33 1.56
C PHE A 17 17.71 -5.09 0.06
N VAL A 18 18.75 -5.78 -0.42
CA VAL A 18 19.01 -6.02 -1.82
C VAL A 18 17.78 -6.65 -2.44
N ALA A 19 17.36 -6.11 -3.57
CA ALA A 19 16.32 -6.65 -4.43
C ALA A 19 16.57 -8.16 -4.68
N GLN A 20 15.83 -9.02 -3.99
CA GLN A 20 15.82 -10.44 -4.30
C GLN A 20 15.00 -10.64 -5.57
N THR A 21 15.67 -10.54 -6.71
CA THR A 21 15.20 -10.99 -8.02
C THR A 21 15.12 -12.51 -8.06
N ALA A 22 14.21 -13.08 -7.29
CA ALA A 22 13.76 -14.46 -7.46
C ALA A 22 12.35 -14.41 -8.03
N ARG A 23 12.25 -14.45 -9.37
CA ARG A 23 11.00 -14.72 -10.10
C ARG A 23 10.51 -16.12 -9.71
N ARG A 24 9.87 -16.25 -8.56
CA ARG A 24 8.93 -17.35 -8.30
C ARG A 24 7.69 -17.06 -9.14
N PRO A 25 7.10 -18.04 -9.84
CA PRO A 25 5.89 -17.80 -10.62
C PRO A 25 4.86 -17.25 -9.64
N ALA A 26 4.49 -15.99 -9.85
CA ALA A 26 3.53 -15.28 -9.04
C ALA A 26 2.29 -16.16 -8.98
N ARG A 27 1.91 -16.62 -7.78
CA ARG A 27 0.50 -16.94 -7.55
C ARG A 27 -0.23 -15.64 -7.86
N ARG A 28 -0.78 -15.54 -9.06
CA ARG A 28 -1.52 -14.37 -9.49
C ARG A 28 -2.62 -14.20 -8.45
N TRP A 29 -2.58 -13.09 -7.72
CA TRP A 29 -3.68 -12.73 -6.83
C TRP A 29 -4.87 -12.41 -7.72
N THR A 30 -5.63 -13.45 -8.08
CA THR A 30 -6.83 -13.32 -8.90
C THR A 30 -7.96 -12.87 -7.99
N CYS A 31 -8.12 -11.56 -7.84
CA CYS A 31 -9.47 -11.03 -7.63
C CYS A 31 -10.22 -11.17 -8.95
N ALA A 32 -11.51 -11.51 -8.88
CA ALA A 32 -12.41 -11.30 -10.00
C ALA A 32 -12.28 -9.85 -10.50
N PRO A 33 -12.38 -9.58 -11.81
CA PRO A 33 -12.42 -8.22 -12.30
C PRO A 33 -13.56 -7.48 -11.58
N PRO A 34 -13.33 -6.27 -11.04
CA PRO A 34 -14.41 -5.49 -10.44
C PRO A 34 -15.49 -5.24 -11.51
N PRO A 35 -16.79 -5.23 -11.14
CA PRO A 35 -17.83 -4.83 -12.07
C PRO A 35 -17.55 -3.39 -12.56
N ALA A 36 -17.90 -3.09 -13.81
CA ALA A 36 -17.78 -1.75 -14.36
C ALA A 36 -18.45 -0.75 -13.40
N LYS A 37 -17.67 0.23 -12.91
CA LYS A 37 -18.12 1.19 -11.91
C LYS A 37 -19.16 2.11 -12.56
N THR A 38 -20.40 2.10 -12.07
CA THR A 38 -21.38 3.13 -12.46
C THR A 38 -20.79 4.49 -12.04
N PRO A 39 -20.75 5.50 -12.93
CA PRO A 39 -20.27 6.84 -12.60
C PRO A 39 -21.30 7.56 -11.71
N GLY A 40 -21.47 7.08 -10.48
CA GLY A 40 -22.06 7.81 -9.38
C GLY A 40 -20.94 8.45 -8.58
N MET A 41 -20.97 9.78 -8.44
CA MET A 41 -20.05 10.48 -7.55
C MET A 41 -20.33 10.01 -6.12
N ILE A 42 -19.40 9.24 -5.55
CA ILE A 42 -19.46 8.85 -4.13
C ILE A 42 -19.10 10.11 -3.33
N ALA A 43 -20.08 10.72 -2.66
CA ALA A 43 -19.83 11.83 -1.75
C ALA A 43 -19.07 11.31 -0.52
N LEU A 44 -17.79 11.66 -0.40
CA LEU A 44 -16.96 11.24 0.73
C LEU A 44 -17.21 12.14 1.96
N PRO A 45 -17.28 11.58 3.18
CA PRO A 45 -17.42 12.38 4.38
C PRO A 45 -16.19 13.28 4.60
N THR A 46 -16.39 14.41 5.28
CA THR A 46 -15.29 15.32 5.61
C THR A 46 -14.49 14.76 6.78
N LEU A 47 -13.24 14.37 6.55
CA LEU A 47 -12.27 13.93 7.55
C LEU A 47 -10.95 14.68 7.33
N PRO A 48 -10.03 14.75 8.32
CA PRO A 48 -8.80 15.53 8.19
C PRO A 48 -7.94 15.21 6.95
N VAL A 49 -8.02 13.99 6.41
CA VAL A 49 -7.29 13.60 5.19
C VAL A 49 -7.89 14.18 3.90
N SER A 50 -9.15 14.63 3.88
CA SER A 50 -9.82 15.08 2.66
C SER A 50 -9.12 16.26 1.99
N ALA A 51 -8.56 17.18 2.79
CA ALA A 51 -7.86 18.36 2.31
C ALA A 51 -6.59 18.06 1.50
N VAL A 52 -5.95 16.89 1.72
CA VAL A 52 -4.69 16.51 1.07
C VAL A 52 -4.86 15.50 -0.05
N LEU A 53 -6.08 15.00 -0.30
CA LEU A 53 -6.35 14.00 -1.35
C LEU A 53 -5.94 14.47 -2.76
N PRO A 54 -6.21 15.72 -3.20
CA PRO A 54 -5.81 16.17 -4.53
C PRO A 54 -4.30 16.16 -4.74
N ASP A 55 -3.53 16.46 -3.69
CA ASP A 55 -2.06 16.45 -3.75
C ASP A 55 -1.52 15.01 -3.79
N VAL A 56 -2.18 14.06 -3.13
CA VAL A 56 -1.86 12.63 -3.24
C VAL A 56 -2.06 12.13 -4.66
N SER A 57 -3.21 12.42 -5.29
CA SER A 57 -3.45 12.04 -6.70
C SER A 57 -2.42 12.67 -7.64
N ARG A 58 -2.06 13.94 -7.43
CA ARG A 58 -1.03 14.62 -8.23
C ARG A 58 0.35 13.96 -8.08
N ALA A 59 0.75 13.66 -6.85
CA ALA A 59 2.03 12.99 -6.58
C ALA A 59 2.09 11.60 -7.19
N LEU A 60 1.01 10.83 -7.11
CA LEU A 60 0.92 9.51 -7.74
C LEU A 60 0.95 9.59 -9.27
N ALA A 61 0.27 10.56 -9.88
CA ALA A 61 0.30 10.78 -11.33
C ALA A 61 1.70 11.20 -11.82
N ALA A 62 2.40 12.03 -11.06
CA ALA A 62 3.73 12.54 -11.43
C ALA A 62 4.87 11.55 -11.16
N HIS A 63 4.80 10.78 -10.06
CA HIS A 63 5.93 10.00 -9.54
C HIS A 63 5.63 8.50 -9.35
N GLY A 64 4.38 8.07 -9.53
CA GLY A 64 3.96 6.68 -9.30
C GLY A 64 3.99 6.23 -7.84
N SER A 65 4.39 7.10 -6.90
CA SER A 65 4.47 6.79 -5.46
C SER A 65 4.28 8.05 -4.61
N ALA A 66 3.73 7.88 -3.42
CA ALA A 66 3.50 8.96 -2.45
C ALA A 66 3.58 8.42 -1.02
N VAL A 67 4.09 9.24 -0.09
CA VAL A 67 4.07 8.95 1.35
C VAL A 67 3.13 9.94 2.01
N LEU A 68 2.07 9.43 2.62
CA LEU A 68 1.08 10.25 3.32
C LEU A 68 1.23 10.09 4.83
N VAL A 69 1.59 11.19 5.50
CA VAL A 69 1.62 11.27 6.96
C VAL A 69 0.37 12.00 7.44
N ALA A 70 -0.37 11.41 8.38
CA ALA A 70 -1.50 12.09 9.02
C ALA A 70 -1.73 11.54 10.45
N PRO A 71 -2.46 12.26 11.32
CA PRO A 71 -2.78 11.80 12.68
C PRO A 71 -3.61 10.51 12.71
N PRO A 72 -3.53 9.66 13.76
CA PRO A 72 -4.41 8.50 13.88
C PRO A 72 -5.89 8.93 13.80
N GLY A 73 -6.74 8.10 13.19
CA GLY A 73 -8.17 8.44 12.99
C GLY A 73 -8.46 9.43 11.85
N ALA A 74 -7.45 9.99 11.16
CA ALA A 74 -7.68 10.94 10.05
C ALA A 74 -8.40 10.34 8.82
N GLY A 75 -8.64 9.03 8.78
CA GLY A 75 -9.34 8.37 7.67
C GLY A 75 -8.46 7.90 6.51
N LYS A 76 -7.13 7.73 6.69
CA LYS A 76 -6.22 7.35 5.58
C LYS A 76 -6.56 6.00 4.96
N THR A 77 -6.79 4.99 5.80
CA THR A 77 -7.14 3.62 5.35
C THR A 77 -8.55 3.55 4.74
N THR A 78 -9.38 4.58 4.94
CA THR A 78 -10.78 4.61 4.47
C THR A 78 -10.96 5.49 3.24
N LEU A 79 -10.62 6.78 3.33
CA LEU A 79 -10.90 7.75 2.26
C LEU A 79 -9.88 7.76 1.13
N VAL A 80 -8.60 7.49 1.42
CA VAL A 80 -7.57 7.54 0.38
C VAL A 80 -7.81 6.46 -0.69
N PRO A 81 -8.05 5.18 -0.35
CA PRO A 81 -8.37 4.17 -1.35
C PRO A 81 -9.64 4.50 -2.14
N LEU A 82 -10.70 4.99 -1.47
CA LEU A 82 -11.95 5.35 -2.13
C LEU A 82 -11.80 6.51 -3.11
N HIS A 83 -11.00 7.52 -2.76
CA HIS A 83 -10.68 8.63 -3.65
C HIS A 83 -9.93 8.13 -4.90
N LEU A 84 -8.89 7.33 -4.71
CA LEU A 84 -8.07 6.80 -5.82
C LEU A 84 -8.82 5.81 -6.71
N LEU A 85 -9.81 5.09 -6.18
CA LEU A 85 -10.67 4.22 -6.99
C LEU A 85 -11.50 5.00 -8.01
N ASN A 86 -11.81 6.28 -7.76
CA ASN A 86 -12.51 7.10 -8.76
C ASN A 86 -11.64 7.39 -9.98
N ASP A 87 -10.32 7.43 -9.81
CA ASP A 87 -9.34 7.68 -10.87
C ASP A 87 -8.97 6.38 -11.63
N LEU A 88 -9.50 5.23 -11.21
CA LEU A 88 -9.15 3.89 -11.69
C LEU A 88 -10.40 3.11 -12.11
N PRO A 89 -11.03 3.42 -13.26
CA PRO A 89 -12.32 2.85 -13.67
C PRO A 89 -12.32 1.32 -13.82
N GLU A 90 -11.18 0.75 -14.23
CA GLU A 90 -10.98 -0.71 -14.36
C GLU A 90 -9.83 -1.21 -13.49
N GLY A 91 -9.33 -0.36 -12.59
CA GLY A 91 -8.17 -0.64 -11.75
C GLY A 91 -8.52 -1.36 -10.46
N ARG A 92 -7.48 -1.84 -9.77
CA ARG A 92 -7.59 -2.48 -8.46
C ARG A 92 -6.61 -1.85 -7.51
N ILE A 93 -7.03 -1.65 -6.26
CA ILE A 93 -6.17 -1.19 -5.17
C ILE A 93 -5.91 -2.35 -4.22
N LEU A 94 -4.64 -2.62 -3.94
CA LEU A 94 -4.22 -3.55 -2.90
C LEU A 94 -3.91 -2.74 -1.63
N LEU A 95 -4.78 -2.85 -0.64
CA LEU A 95 -4.59 -2.24 0.68
C LEU A 95 -4.00 -3.27 1.64
N VAL A 96 -2.81 -2.98 2.17
CA VAL A 96 -2.11 -3.89 3.10
C VAL A 96 -2.14 -3.28 4.50
N GLU A 97 -2.60 -4.06 5.47
CA GLU A 97 -2.62 -3.70 6.88
C GLU A 97 -1.79 -4.73 7.68
N PRO A 98 -1.03 -4.30 8.70
CA PRO A 98 -0.09 -5.16 9.42
C PRO A 98 -0.77 -6.30 10.19
N ARG A 99 -2.07 -6.18 10.48
CA ARG A 99 -2.85 -7.16 11.23
C ARG A 99 -4.21 -7.40 10.62
N ARG A 100 -4.69 -8.64 10.76
CA ARG A 100 -5.93 -9.14 10.13
C ARG A 100 -7.17 -8.34 10.49
N ILE A 101 -7.30 -7.86 11.73
CA ILE A 101 -8.49 -7.11 12.17
C ILE A 101 -8.60 -5.75 11.47
N ALA A 102 -7.48 -5.07 11.24
CA ALA A 102 -7.45 -3.80 10.52
C ALA A 102 -7.74 -4.02 9.04
N ALA A 103 -7.17 -5.07 8.44
CA ALA A 103 -7.48 -5.45 7.06
C ALA A 103 -8.98 -5.73 6.85
N ARG A 104 -9.62 -6.40 7.82
CA ARG A 104 -11.06 -6.67 7.78
C ARG A 104 -11.91 -5.41 7.94
N ALA A 105 -11.50 -4.47 8.77
CA ALA A 105 -12.25 -3.22 8.98
C ALA A 105 -12.16 -2.26 7.78
N ALA A 106 -11.18 -2.45 6.89
CA ALA A 106 -10.96 -1.62 5.72
C ALA A 106 -11.64 -2.13 4.44
N ALA A 107 -12.18 -3.36 4.46
CA ALA A 107 -12.85 -4.03 3.34
C ALA A 107 -14.37 -3.97 3.50
#